data_AF-A0A970UWY9-F1
#
_entry.id   AF-A0A970UWY9-F1
#
_cell.length_a   1.000
_cell.length_b   1.000
_cell.length_c   1.000
_cell.angle_alpha   90.00
_cell.angle_beta   90.00
_cell.angle_gamma   90.00
#
_symmetry.space_group_name_H-M   'P 1'
#
loop_
_entity.id
_entity.type
_entity.pdbx_description
1 polymer ?
#
loop_
_entity_poly.entity_id
_entity_poly.type
_entity_poly.pdbx_seq_one_letter_code
_entity_poly.pdbx_strand_id
1 'polypeptide(L)'
;MVREGRGKTGCKTIVFERLFKERSKCGYNFRRNTSEIIIKDKDLFESFINAVVPYLIQNPETSSRTIDDMGADAFLDLLKPFGFPPNKSSSTSSITGSGAQSNSSTNAQSDGSSTSSKASDTPFNSGSSVTESTSSSSRNDNSETSSTEDTNDSGSGSSRFSVKSKPTLKRKKIPSPLKKLIDECYNLDENNFSNAKTALTRVTLECTLKFVVENTNKPNGKLIKTSNHFDLAFKDRKGKLLTYTNFDILKSKFSELIKDTGIRKAFEDFDIQNPHQIIHNYRVAAVPANAKALCDNLIDLMEFMLQDETDFLNSLDLTKL
;
A
#
# COMPACT_ATOMS: atom_id res chain seq x y z
N MET A 1 -3.70 4.71 15.09
CA MET A 1 -3.16 4.94 13.73
C MET A 1 -4.26 5.58 12.89
N VAL A 2 -4.02 6.74 12.28
CA VAL A 2 -4.98 7.37 11.37
C VAL A 2 -4.92 6.62 10.04
N ARG A 3 -5.99 5.89 9.70
CA ARG A 3 -6.11 5.15 8.43
C ARG A 3 -7.02 5.91 7.45
N GLU A 4 -6.78 5.72 6.16
CA GLU A 4 -7.83 5.92 5.17
C GLU A 4 -8.96 4.89 5.39
N GLY A 5 -10.18 5.29 5.08
CA GLY A 5 -11.36 4.45 5.24
C GLY A 5 -12.59 5.14 4.65
N ARG A 6 -13.76 4.49 4.75
CA ARG A 6 -15.06 5.08 4.39
C ARG A 6 -16.11 4.74 5.44
N GLY A 7 -16.84 5.74 5.92
CA GLY A 7 -17.87 5.64 6.95
C GLY A 7 -17.91 6.90 7.82
N LYS A 8 -18.71 6.94 8.90
CA LYS A 8 -18.68 8.07 9.86
C LYS A 8 -17.29 8.25 10.48
N THR A 9 -16.67 7.13 10.86
CA THR A 9 -15.33 7.05 11.46
C THR A 9 -14.17 7.04 10.44
N GLY A 10 -14.47 6.72 9.18
CA GLY A 10 -13.51 6.53 8.11
C GLY A 10 -13.54 7.69 7.10
N CYS A 11 -12.79 8.76 7.40
CA CYS A 11 -12.34 9.81 6.47
C CYS A 11 -11.31 10.74 7.15
N LYS A 12 -10.51 10.21 8.10
CA LYS A 12 -9.70 11.02 9.02
C LYS A 12 -8.49 11.74 8.36
N THR A 13 -8.09 11.31 7.17
CA THR A 13 -7.13 12.03 6.31
C THR A 13 -7.72 13.33 5.74
N ILE A 14 -9.01 13.34 5.36
CA ILE A 14 -9.72 14.52 4.81
C ILE A 14 -9.85 15.64 5.86
N VAL A 15 -9.77 15.32 7.16
CA VAL A 15 -9.68 16.32 8.23
C VAL A 15 -8.46 17.23 8.03
N PHE A 16 -7.30 16.65 7.67
CA PHE A 16 -6.10 17.44 7.35
C PHE A 16 -6.29 18.25 6.07
N GLU A 17 -6.90 17.68 5.02
CA GLU A 17 -7.20 18.40 3.77
C GLU A 17 -8.09 19.63 4.00
N ARG A 18 -9.09 19.56 4.90
CA ARG A 18 -9.91 20.72 5.27
C ARG A 18 -9.09 21.82 5.96
N LEU A 19 -8.10 21.44 6.75
CA LEU A 19 -7.18 22.35 7.44
C LEU A 19 -6.06 22.90 6.54
N PHE A 20 -5.95 22.47 5.27
CA PHE A 20 -5.03 23.06 4.30
C PHE A 20 -5.31 24.55 4.03
N LYS A 21 -6.53 25.02 4.28
CA LYS A 21 -6.87 26.46 4.27
C LYS A 21 -6.05 27.21 5.32
N GLU A 22 -5.98 26.66 6.54
CA GLU A 22 -5.34 27.25 7.72
C GLU A 22 -3.84 26.92 7.87
N ARG A 23 -3.22 26.36 6.83
CA ARG A 23 -1.78 25.97 6.80
C ARG A 23 -0.83 26.95 7.50
N SER A 24 -1.05 28.26 7.35
CA SER A 24 -0.24 29.31 8.00
C SER A 24 -0.41 29.40 9.52
N LYS A 25 -1.59 29.08 10.07
CA LYS A 25 -1.82 28.93 11.52
C LYS A 25 -1.22 27.61 12.04
N CYS A 26 -1.12 26.61 11.17
CA CYS A 26 -0.56 25.28 11.46
C CYS A 26 0.96 25.16 11.19
N GLY A 27 1.68 26.26 10.97
CA GLY A 27 3.14 26.26 10.81
C GLY A 27 3.70 25.83 9.44
N TYR A 28 2.87 25.64 8.41
CA TYR A 28 3.33 25.21 7.07
C TYR A 28 2.74 26.01 5.90
N ASN A 29 3.16 25.71 4.68
CA ASN A 29 2.54 26.20 3.45
C ASN A 29 2.78 25.22 2.29
N PHE A 30 2.11 25.43 1.16
CA PHE A 30 2.38 24.69 -0.07
C PHE A 30 3.26 25.50 -1.01
N ARG A 31 4.24 24.84 -1.64
CA ARG A 31 5.05 25.43 -2.70
C ARG A 31 4.19 25.61 -3.95
N ARG A 32 4.10 26.85 -4.45
CA ARG A 32 3.11 27.30 -5.47
C ARG A 32 3.01 26.45 -6.74
N ASN A 33 4.05 25.70 -7.10
CA ASN A 33 4.15 25.01 -8.41
C ASN A 33 4.27 23.48 -8.30
N THR A 34 4.38 22.91 -7.10
CA THR A 34 4.70 21.48 -6.89
C THR A 34 3.84 20.80 -5.82
N SER A 35 3.02 21.57 -5.09
CA SER A 35 2.24 21.10 -3.92
C SER A 35 3.07 20.49 -2.78
N GLU A 36 4.39 20.65 -2.81
CA GLU A 36 5.28 20.24 -1.71
C GLU A 36 4.98 21.04 -0.44
N ILE A 37 4.92 20.36 0.71
CA ILE A 37 4.77 21.00 2.02
C ILE A 37 6.10 21.65 2.42
N ILE A 38 6.06 22.95 2.66
CA ILE A 38 7.16 23.73 3.25
C ILE A 38 6.78 24.04 4.69
N ILE A 39 7.47 23.43 5.64
CA ILE A 39 7.39 23.80 7.06
C ILE A 39 8.01 25.19 7.23
N LYS A 40 7.27 26.11 7.87
CA LYS A 40 7.70 27.49 8.17
C LYS A 40 8.05 27.70 9.62
N ASP A 41 7.32 27.04 10.51
CA ASP A 41 7.53 27.02 11.96
C ASP A 41 7.44 25.55 12.38
N LYS A 42 8.58 24.97 12.77
CA LYS A 42 8.72 23.54 13.06
C LYS A 42 7.93 23.17 14.30
N ASP A 43 8.04 23.96 15.36
CA ASP A 43 7.46 23.66 16.66
C ASP A 43 5.93 23.82 16.61
N LEU A 44 5.43 24.81 15.87
CA LEU A 44 4.00 24.98 15.58
C LEU A 44 3.44 23.85 14.70
N PHE A 45 4.21 23.36 13.71
CA PHE A 45 3.80 22.23 12.87
C PHE A 45 3.82 20.89 13.61
N GLU A 46 4.85 20.62 14.43
CA GLU A 46 4.92 19.40 15.22
C GLU A 46 3.85 19.41 16.33
N SER A 47 3.61 20.55 16.98
CA SER A 47 2.45 20.75 17.87
C SER A 47 1.12 20.48 17.15
N PHE A 48 0.93 21.00 15.94
CA PHE A 48 -0.30 20.77 15.15
C PHE A 48 -0.55 19.28 14.89
N ILE A 49 0.46 18.55 14.39
CA ILE A 49 0.32 17.10 14.13
C ILE A 49 0.13 16.31 15.43
N ASN A 50 0.89 16.64 16.47
CA ASN A 50 0.82 16.00 17.79
C ASN A 50 -0.48 16.31 18.55
N ALA A 51 -1.23 17.35 18.16
CA ALA A 51 -2.55 17.64 18.73
C ALA A 51 -3.70 17.03 17.91
N VAL A 52 -3.67 17.15 16.57
CA VAL A 52 -4.73 16.59 15.69
C VAL A 52 -4.79 15.06 15.78
N VAL A 53 -3.64 14.36 15.80
CA VAL A 53 -3.63 12.89 15.78
C VAL A 53 -4.26 12.28 17.04
N PRO A 54 -3.90 12.69 18.28
CA PRO A 54 -4.58 12.23 19.49
C PRO A 54 -6.04 12.70 19.59
N TYR A 55 -6.35 13.93 19.19
CA TYR A 55 -7.75 14.41 19.14
C TYR A 55 -8.62 13.49 18.29
N LEU A 56 -8.15 13.10 17.09
CA LEU A 56 -8.87 12.21 16.17
C LEU A 56 -8.93 10.74 16.61
N ILE A 57 -8.08 10.33 17.57
CA ILE A 57 -8.10 9.02 18.22
C ILE A 57 -9.14 9.02 19.36
N GLN A 58 -9.16 10.06 20.19
CA GLN A 58 -10.12 10.20 21.30
C GLN A 58 -11.55 10.51 20.80
N ASN A 59 -11.67 11.19 19.65
CA ASN A 59 -12.95 11.55 19.04
C ASN A 59 -13.16 10.75 17.72
N PRO A 60 -13.54 9.46 17.79
CA PRO A 60 -13.64 8.59 16.61
C PRO A 60 -14.67 9.09 15.58
N GLU A 61 -15.78 9.68 16.01
CA GLU A 61 -16.83 10.23 15.14
C GLU A 61 -16.48 11.57 14.47
N THR A 62 -15.33 12.20 14.81
CA THR A 62 -14.89 13.41 14.08
C THR A 62 -14.63 13.07 12.61
N SER A 63 -15.31 13.80 11.73
CA SER A 63 -15.21 13.68 10.27
C SER A 63 -14.95 15.05 9.62
N SER A 64 -14.76 15.09 8.30
CA SER A 64 -14.60 16.36 7.57
C SER A 64 -15.80 17.31 7.72
N ARG A 65 -17.02 16.76 7.90
CA ARG A 65 -18.23 17.55 8.16
C ARG A 65 -18.12 18.36 9.44
N THR A 66 -17.50 17.81 10.49
CA THR A 66 -17.28 18.53 11.75
C THR A 66 -16.56 19.87 11.53
N ILE A 67 -15.57 19.91 10.62
CA ILE A 67 -14.88 21.16 10.23
C ILE A 67 -15.73 22.02 9.29
N ASP A 68 -16.44 21.42 8.34
CA ASP A 68 -17.30 22.16 7.39
C ASP A 68 -18.49 22.84 8.10
N ASP A 69 -19.03 22.22 9.15
CA ASP A 69 -20.18 22.68 9.93
C ASP A 69 -19.79 23.73 11.00
N MET A 70 -18.63 23.58 11.67
CA MET A 70 -18.21 24.46 12.77
C MET A 70 -17.15 25.51 12.39
N GLY A 71 -16.51 25.36 11.23
CA GLY A 71 -15.39 26.18 10.78
C GLY A 71 -14.03 25.71 11.32
N ALA A 72 -12.98 25.97 10.53
CA ALA A 72 -11.62 25.49 10.83
C ALA A 72 -11.02 26.11 12.11
N ASP A 73 -11.30 27.39 12.41
CA ASP A 73 -10.77 28.03 13.63
C ASP A 73 -11.39 27.47 14.90
N ALA A 74 -12.71 27.23 14.92
CA ALA A 74 -13.36 26.57 16.05
C ALA A 74 -12.88 25.11 16.22
N PHE A 75 -12.51 24.43 15.12
CA PHE A 75 -11.86 23.12 15.21
C PHE A 75 -10.44 23.20 15.79
N LEU A 76 -9.63 24.18 15.39
CA LEU A 76 -8.28 24.39 15.95
C LEU A 76 -8.34 24.70 17.46
N ASP A 77 -9.40 25.39 17.92
CA ASP A 77 -9.64 25.64 19.34
C ASP A 77 -9.87 24.36 20.17
N LEU A 78 -10.43 23.30 19.58
CA LEU A 78 -10.57 21.98 20.24
C LEU A 78 -9.23 21.26 20.42
N LEU A 79 -8.15 21.74 19.83
CA LEU A 79 -6.80 21.19 19.94
C LEU A 79 -6.01 21.80 21.11
N LYS A 80 -6.54 22.84 21.79
CA LYS A 80 -5.91 23.47 22.96
C LYS A 80 -5.63 22.49 24.11
N PRO A 81 -6.55 21.57 24.50
CA PRO A 81 -6.26 20.53 25.49
C PRO A 81 -5.19 19.53 25.06
N PHE A 82 -4.87 19.49 23.76
CA PHE A 82 -3.90 18.59 23.14
C PHE A 82 -2.57 19.31 22.82
N GLY A 83 -2.39 20.55 23.28
CA GLY A 83 -1.12 21.28 23.18
C GLY A 83 -0.91 22.06 21.87
N PHE A 84 -1.98 22.45 21.18
CA PHE A 84 -1.92 23.35 20.02
C PHE A 84 -2.71 24.67 20.25
N PRO A 85 -2.15 25.85 19.93
CA PRO A 85 -0.75 26.09 19.56
C PRO A 85 0.21 25.74 20.70
N PRO A 86 1.52 25.54 20.44
CA PRO A 86 2.47 25.21 21.49
C PRO A 86 2.58 26.37 22.48
N ASN A 87 2.55 26.07 23.78
CA ASN A 87 2.77 27.03 24.85
C ASN A 87 4.20 27.61 24.72
N LYS A 88 4.33 28.79 24.11
CA LYS A 88 5.61 29.47 23.95
C LYS A 88 6.18 29.84 25.32
N SER A 89 7.25 29.14 25.74
CA SER A 89 8.14 29.63 26.78
C SER A 89 8.74 30.96 26.30
N SER A 90 8.43 32.04 27.03
CA SER A 90 8.63 33.42 26.58
C SER A 90 10.10 33.87 26.63
N SER A 91 10.87 33.44 25.64
CA SER A 91 12.27 33.83 25.44
C SER A 91 12.41 35.26 24.88
N THR A 92 12.46 36.22 25.80
CA THR A 92 13.37 37.39 25.77
C THR A 92 12.98 38.65 24.96
N SER A 93 12.84 39.77 25.69
CA SER A 93 13.01 41.18 25.27
C SER A 93 11.97 41.81 24.29
N SER A 94 11.62 43.11 24.36
CA SER A 94 12.08 44.21 25.24
C SER A 94 11.06 45.39 25.36
N ILE A 95 10.93 45.94 26.58
CA ILE A 95 10.75 47.38 26.94
C ILE A 95 9.77 48.26 26.11
N THR A 96 8.60 48.60 26.67
CA THR A 96 8.10 49.99 26.97
C THR A 96 6.61 49.98 27.38
N GLY A 97 6.15 51.01 28.13
CA GLY A 97 4.73 51.36 28.31
C GLY A 97 4.11 51.08 29.69
N SER A 98 3.79 52.13 30.45
CA SER A 98 3.22 52.07 31.81
C SER A 98 1.69 52.15 31.85
N GLY A 99 1.02 51.56 32.87
CA GLY A 99 -0.37 51.93 33.22
C GLY A 99 -1.12 50.96 34.15
N ALA A 100 -1.50 51.43 35.35
CA ALA A 100 -2.53 50.96 36.32
C ALA A 100 -2.98 49.47 36.29
N GLN A 101 -2.67 48.66 37.32
CA GLN A 101 -3.38 48.55 38.62
C GLN A 101 -4.84 48.04 38.61
N SER A 102 -5.05 46.86 39.20
CA SER A 102 -6.14 46.56 40.16
C SER A 102 -5.86 45.25 40.92
N ASN A 103 -6.23 45.17 42.19
CA ASN A 103 -6.01 44.00 43.08
C ASN A 103 -7.30 43.18 43.29
N SER A 104 -7.19 41.85 43.46
CA SER A 104 -7.84 41.04 44.52
C SER A 104 -7.36 39.57 44.39
N SER A 105 -6.90 38.78 45.37
CA SER A 105 -7.52 38.26 46.63
C SER A 105 -8.85 37.50 46.42
N THR A 106 -9.13 36.31 47.00
CA THR A 106 -8.37 35.46 47.96
C THR A 106 -8.93 34.03 48.04
N ASN A 107 -8.08 33.05 48.42
CA ASN A 107 -8.25 31.86 49.30
C ASN A 107 -9.49 30.92 49.29
N ALA A 108 -9.22 29.72 49.87
CA ALA A 108 -10.13 28.66 50.34
C ALA A 108 -10.84 27.84 49.24
N GLN A 109 -10.78 26.50 49.17
CA GLN A 109 -10.50 25.41 50.13
C GLN A 109 -11.59 25.19 51.19
N SER A 110 -12.39 24.14 50.97
CA SER A 110 -13.23 23.49 51.97
C SER A 110 -13.43 22.00 51.63
N ASP A 111 -13.69 21.22 52.66
CA ASP A 111 -13.89 19.76 52.66
C ASP A 111 -15.02 19.28 51.72
N GLY A 112 -15.13 18.00 51.34
CA GLY A 112 -14.44 16.81 51.85
C GLY A 112 -15.41 15.89 52.62
N SER A 113 -15.83 14.79 51.99
CA SER A 113 -16.52 13.69 52.68
C SER A 113 -16.34 12.38 51.94
N SER A 114 -16.20 11.29 52.70
CA SER A 114 -15.92 9.94 52.23
C SER A 114 -17.04 8.98 52.59
N THR A 115 -17.37 8.05 51.70
CA THR A 115 -18.09 6.82 52.07
C THR A 115 -17.42 5.62 51.41
N SER A 116 -17.15 4.55 52.18
CA SER A 116 -16.39 3.39 51.70
C SER A 116 -16.89 2.06 52.31
N SER A 117 -17.17 1.09 51.46
CA SER A 117 -17.43 -0.32 51.80
C SER A 117 -17.16 -1.15 50.54
N LYS A 118 -16.13 -2.02 50.47
CA LYS A 118 -16.03 -3.36 51.10
C LYS A 118 -17.31 -4.18 50.86
N ALA A 119 -17.38 -5.19 49.98
CA ALA A 119 -16.50 -6.34 49.64
C ALA A 119 -16.72 -7.59 50.52
N SER A 120 -17.06 -8.70 49.88
CA SER A 120 -17.17 -10.07 50.42
C SER A 120 -17.22 -11.09 49.27
N ASP A 121 -16.59 -12.24 49.44
CA ASP A 121 -16.21 -13.18 48.36
C ASP A 121 -17.06 -14.47 48.25
N THR A 122 -17.29 -14.93 47.01
CA THR A 122 -17.42 -16.36 46.61
C THR A 122 -18.57 -17.21 47.22
N PRO A 123 -18.71 -18.51 46.87
CA PRO A 123 -18.73 -19.13 45.53
C PRO A 123 -20.00 -20.00 45.30
N PHE A 124 -20.23 -20.53 44.08
CA PHE A 124 -20.73 -21.90 43.91
C PHE A 124 -20.45 -22.48 42.50
N ASN A 125 -20.52 -23.82 42.35
CA ASN A 125 -20.13 -24.57 41.15
C ASN A 125 -21.05 -25.80 40.88
N SER A 126 -21.44 -25.99 39.61
CA SER A 126 -21.97 -27.21 38.93
C SER A 126 -22.33 -26.78 37.49
N GLY A 127 -22.27 -27.56 36.40
CA GLY A 127 -22.35 -29.03 36.21
C GLY A 127 -23.61 -29.33 35.35
N SER A 128 -23.62 -30.15 34.30
CA SER A 128 -22.58 -31.07 33.76
C SER A 128 -22.93 -31.56 32.33
N SER A 129 -21.93 -32.07 31.58
CA SER A 129 -22.03 -33.12 30.52
C SER A 129 -22.83 -32.82 29.22
N VAL A 130 -22.51 -33.30 28.00
CA VAL A 130 -21.47 -34.20 27.41
C VAL A 130 -21.26 -33.76 25.91
N THR A 131 -20.54 -34.39 24.95
CA THR A 131 -20.00 -35.76 24.75
C THR A 131 -18.77 -35.79 23.81
N GLU A 132 -18.23 -37.00 23.62
CA GLU A 132 -17.33 -37.56 22.59
C GLU A 132 -17.51 -37.07 21.12
N SER A 133 -16.51 -37.21 20.22
CA SER A 133 -15.65 -38.39 20.02
C SER A 133 -14.17 -38.12 19.69
N THR A 134 -13.31 -39.10 20.00
CA THR A 134 -11.87 -39.14 19.70
C THR A 134 -11.54 -40.36 18.83
N SER A 135 -10.58 -40.25 17.92
CA SER A 135 -9.95 -41.43 17.31
C SER A 135 -8.44 -41.26 17.19
N SER A 136 -7.72 -42.23 17.76
CA SER A 136 -6.26 -42.32 17.74
C SER A 136 -5.86 -43.77 17.48
N SER A 137 -4.93 -43.99 16.55
CA SER A 137 -4.53 -45.33 16.11
C SER A 137 -3.01 -45.45 16.07
N SER A 138 -2.45 -46.07 17.11
CA SER A 138 -1.03 -46.38 17.24
C SER A 138 -0.71 -47.83 16.85
N ARG A 139 0.45 -48.05 16.22
CA ARG A 139 1.13 -49.37 16.18
C ARG A 139 2.63 -49.21 16.31
N ASN A 140 3.25 -50.09 17.09
CA ASN A 140 4.70 -50.31 17.15
C ASN A 140 5.12 -51.20 15.95
N ASP A 141 6.40 -51.37 15.61
CA ASP A 141 7.35 -52.22 16.35
C ASP A 141 8.83 -51.87 16.11
N ASN A 142 9.71 -52.48 16.92
CA ASN A 142 11.18 -52.35 16.88
C ASN A 142 11.81 -53.25 15.81
N SER A 143 13.03 -52.91 15.33
CA SER A 143 14.23 -53.77 15.50
C SER A 143 15.52 -53.08 15.00
N GLU A 144 16.66 -53.68 15.33
CA GLU A 144 18.02 -53.12 15.24
C GLU A 144 18.74 -53.29 13.90
N THR A 145 19.89 -52.61 13.81
CA THR A 145 20.92 -52.59 12.77
C THR A 145 21.52 -53.95 12.36
N SER A 146 21.86 -54.12 11.07
CA SER A 146 23.21 -54.57 10.66
C SER A 146 23.52 -54.39 9.14
N SER A 147 24.72 -53.82 8.89
CA SER A 147 25.68 -53.97 7.77
C SER A 147 25.33 -54.41 6.32
N THR A 148 26.20 -53.92 5.42
CA THR A 148 26.66 -54.47 4.11
C THR A 148 25.78 -54.40 2.85
N GLU A 149 26.13 -53.39 2.04
CA GLU A 149 26.50 -53.44 0.60
C GLU A 149 25.50 -53.89 -0.50
N ASP A 150 25.36 -52.94 -1.44
CA ASP A 150 25.23 -53.04 -2.90
C ASP A 150 23.87 -53.08 -3.66
N THR A 151 23.82 -52.13 -4.60
CA THR A 151 22.98 -51.99 -5.81
C THR A 151 21.46 -51.68 -5.72
N ASN A 152 21.16 -50.48 -6.24
CA ASN A 152 19.96 -50.04 -6.97
C ASN A 152 18.72 -49.47 -6.23
N ASP A 153 18.28 -48.34 -6.80
CA ASP A 153 16.94 -47.73 -6.82
C ASP A 153 16.53 -46.63 -5.81
N SER A 154 15.60 -45.78 -6.28
CA SER A 154 14.65 -44.92 -5.55
C SER A 154 15.14 -43.97 -4.44
N GLY A 155 16.31 -43.35 -4.63
CA GLY A 155 16.86 -42.32 -3.72
C GLY A 155 16.47 -40.84 -3.95
N SER A 156 15.44 -40.52 -4.76
CA SER A 156 15.09 -39.12 -5.08
C SER A 156 14.32 -38.42 -3.94
N GLY A 157 15.05 -37.95 -2.93
CA GLY A 157 14.49 -37.21 -1.79
C GLY A 157 13.59 -36.04 -2.23
N SER A 158 12.39 -35.95 -1.65
CA SER A 158 11.40 -34.93 -1.99
C SER A 158 11.87 -33.54 -1.56
N SER A 159 12.58 -32.84 -2.45
CA SER A 159 12.91 -31.44 -2.27
C SER A 159 11.60 -30.64 -2.23
N ARG A 160 11.29 -30.06 -1.06
CA ARG A 160 10.14 -29.15 -0.91
C ARG A 160 10.39 -27.91 -1.77
N PHE A 161 9.85 -27.91 -2.99
CA PHE A 161 9.94 -26.79 -3.91
C PHE A 161 9.36 -25.54 -3.24
N SER A 162 10.22 -24.58 -2.93
CA SER A 162 9.80 -23.30 -2.36
C SER A 162 9.01 -22.53 -3.42
N VAL A 163 7.73 -22.26 -3.15
CA VAL A 163 6.90 -21.44 -4.04
C VAL A 163 7.51 -20.05 -4.14
N LYS A 164 7.92 -19.66 -5.34
CA LYS A 164 8.55 -18.37 -5.62
C LYS A 164 7.55 -17.24 -5.34
N SER A 165 7.94 -16.27 -4.54
CA SER A 165 7.10 -15.13 -4.13
C SER A 165 7.48 -13.81 -4.80
N LYS A 166 8.59 -13.76 -5.56
CA LYS A 166 9.13 -12.57 -6.23
C LYS A 166 9.89 -12.94 -7.52
N PRO A 167 9.88 -12.08 -8.56
CA PRO A 167 10.58 -12.35 -9.81
C PRO A 167 12.09 -12.08 -9.73
N THR A 168 12.85 -12.90 -10.46
CA THR A 168 14.31 -12.92 -10.56
C THR A 168 14.75 -12.14 -11.80
N LEU A 169 14.83 -10.82 -11.67
CA LEU A 169 15.12 -9.92 -12.79
C LEU A 169 16.59 -10.05 -13.26
N LYS A 170 16.82 -10.43 -14.51
CA LYS A 170 18.16 -10.55 -15.12
C LYS A 170 18.53 -9.37 -16.03
N ARG A 171 17.57 -8.58 -16.48
CA ARG A 171 17.80 -7.49 -17.45
C ARG A 171 18.71 -6.40 -16.88
N LYS A 172 19.86 -6.20 -17.53
CA LYS A 172 20.95 -5.33 -17.05
C LYS A 172 20.61 -3.83 -16.96
N LYS A 173 19.60 -3.35 -17.71
CA LYS A 173 19.24 -1.92 -17.83
C LYS A 173 17.77 -1.66 -17.48
N ILE A 174 17.38 -1.90 -16.23
CA ILE A 174 16.04 -1.52 -15.72
C ILE A 174 16.10 -0.12 -15.09
N PRO A 175 15.25 0.84 -15.51
CA PRO A 175 15.19 2.16 -14.88
C PRO A 175 14.86 2.07 -13.38
N SER A 176 15.55 2.85 -12.54
CA SER A 176 15.32 2.82 -11.09
C SER A 176 13.86 3.02 -10.66
N PRO A 177 13.05 3.91 -11.28
CA PRO A 177 11.62 4.02 -10.96
C PRO A 177 10.83 2.74 -11.27
N LEU A 178 11.13 2.05 -12.38
CA LEU A 178 10.47 0.79 -12.73
C LEU A 178 10.88 -0.33 -11.76
N LYS A 179 12.17 -0.40 -11.38
CA LYS A 179 12.60 -1.36 -10.37
C LYS A 179 11.89 -1.11 -9.03
N LYS A 180 11.79 0.15 -8.58
CA LYS A 180 11.07 0.51 -7.34
C LYS A 180 9.59 0.10 -7.39
N LEU A 181 8.91 0.32 -8.52
CA LEU A 181 7.52 -0.11 -8.73
C LEU A 181 7.36 -1.64 -8.60
N ILE A 182 8.25 -2.41 -9.21
CA ILE A 182 8.26 -3.88 -9.09
C ILE A 182 8.53 -4.29 -7.64
N ASP A 183 9.59 -3.74 -7.02
CA ASP A 183 9.95 -4.02 -5.63
C ASP A 183 8.78 -3.68 -4.68
N GLU A 184 8.07 -2.57 -4.88
CA GLU A 184 6.90 -2.15 -4.08
C GLU A 184 5.72 -3.12 -4.26
N CYS A 185 5.37 -3.48 -5.50
CA CYS A 185 4.29 -4.41 -5.82
C CYS A 185 4.44 -5.76 -5.08
N TYR A 186 5.66 -6.29 -5.03
CA TYR A 186 5.98 -7.56 -4.38
C TYR A 186 6.29 -7.46 -2.88
N ASN A 187 6.41 -6.26 -2.32
CA ASN A 187 6.57 -6.04 -0.87
C ASN A 187 5.27 -5.59 -0.18
N LEU A 188 4.27 -5.11 -0.92
CA LEU A 188 3.01 -4.65 -0.35
C LEU A 188 2.19 -5.83 0.21
N ASP A 189 1.75 -5.71 1.46
CA ASP A 189 0.92 -6.73 2.14
C ASP A 189 -0.52 -6.75 1.61
N GLU A 190 -0.96 -7.90 1.08
CA GLU A 190 -2.34 -8.10 0.62
C GLU A 190 -3.40 -7.96 1.72
N ASN A 191 -3.06 -8.21 2.99
CA ASN A 191 -4.03 -8.30 4.08
C ASN A 191 -4.51 -6.90 4.53
N ASN A 192 -3.60 -5.92 4.57
CA ASN A 192 -3.93 -4.52 4.84
C ASN A 192 -4.19 -3.70 3.57
N PHE A 193 -3.67 -4.10 2.40
CA PHE A 193 -3.62 -3.25 1.21
C PHE A 193 -4.06 -3.94 -0.10
N SER A 194 -4.98 -4.91 -0.05
CA SER A 194 -5.46 -5.69 -1.21
C SER A 194 -5.76 -4.85 -2.47
N ASN A 195 -6.52 -3.75 -2.35
CA ASN A 195 -6.86 -2.87 -3.46
C ASN A 195 -5.60 -2.28 -4.12
N ALA A 196 -4.67 -1.78 -3.31
CA ALA A 196 -3.43 -1.18 -3.79
C ALA A 196 -2.49 -2.24 -4.37
N LYS A 197 -2.45 -3.47 -3.83
CA LYS A 197 -1.68 -4.57 -4.42
C LYS A 197 -2.22 -4.97 -5.78
N THR A 198 -3.53 -5.13 -5.93
CA THR A 198 -4.17 -5.36 -7.25
C THR A 198 -3.89 -4.22 -8.24
N ALA A 199 -3.96 -2.97 -7.79
CA ALA A 199 -3.66 -1.81 -8.62
C ALA A 199 -2.19 -1.77 -9.07
N LEU A 200 -1.24 -1.89 -8.13
CA LEU A 200 0.19 -1.96 -8.40
C LEU A 200 0.53 -3.15 -9.31
N THR A 201 -0.13 -4.29 -9.15
CA THR A 201 0.09 -5.47 -10.01
C THR A 201 -0.21 -5.13 -11.48
N ARG A 202 -1.36 -4.50 -11.76
CA ARG A 202 -1.67 -4.04 -13.13
C ARG A 202 -0.69 -2.96 -13.60
N VAL A 203 -0.41 -1.94 -12.79
CA VAL A 203 0.52 -0.85 -13.17
C VAL A 203 1.94 -1.39 -13.42
N THR A 204 2.38 -2.40 -12.68
CA THR A 204 3.68 -3.07 -12.85
C THR A 204 3.74 -3.83 -14.18
N LEU A 205 2.67 -4.55 -14.56
CA LEU A 205 2.54 -5.16 -15.88
C LEU A 205 2.60 -4.10 -16.98
N GLU A 206 1.74 -3.07 -16.90
CA GLU A 206 1.60 -2.03 -17.93
C GLU A 206 2.91 -1.23 -18.12
N CYS A 207 3.54 -0.78 -17.03
CA CYS A 207 4.81 -0.06 -17.09
C CYS A 207 5.98 -0.93 -17.60
N THR A 208 6.04 -2.21 -17.21
CA THR A 208 7.10 -3.12 -17.68
C THR A 208 6.93 -3.45 -19.15
N LEU A 209 5.72 -3.81 -19.58
CA LEU A 209 5.39 -4.11 -20.96
C LEU A 209 5.69 -2.92 -21.88
N LYS A 210 5.26 -1.71 -21.48
CA LYS A 210 5.59 -0.49 -22.21
C LYS A 210 7.09 -0.23 -22.24
N PHE A 211 7.79 -0.33 -21.10
CA PHE A 211 9.24 -0.16 -21.07
C PHE A 211 9.95 -1.09 -22.05
N VAL A 212 9.60 -2.38 -22.07
CA VAL A 212 10.20 -3.38 -22.94
C VAL A 212 9.93 -3.09 -24.42
N VAL A 213 8.69 -2.79 -24.81
CA VAL A 213 8.36 -2.42 -26.20
C VAL A 213 9.04 -1.11 -26.63
N GLU A 214 9.15 -0.13 -25.73
CA GLU A 214 9.68 1.20 -26.05
C GLU A 214 11.21 1.32 -26.01
N ASN A 215 11.92 0.39 -25.37
CA ASN A 215 13.37 0.48 -25.11
C ASN A 215 14.20 -0.74 -25.59
N THR A 216 13.58 -1.86 -25.99
CA THR A 216 14.32 -2.97 -26.63
C THR A 216 14.62 -2.64 -28.09
N ASN A 217 15.84 -2.87 -28.54
CA ASN A 217 16.22 -2.81 -29.96
C ASN A 217 15.97 -4.14 -30.68
N LYS A 218 15.42 -4.09 -31.89
CA LYS A 218 15.43 -5.21 -32.84
C LYS A 218 16.88 -5.44 -33.35
N PRO A 219 17.21 -6.61 -33.93
CA PRO A 219 18.55 -6.90 -34.47
C PRO A 219 19.06 -5.90 -35.50
N ASN A 220 18.18 -5.14 -36.17
CA ASN A 220 18.55 -4.05 -37.09
C ASN A 220 18.73 -2.68 -36.42
N GLY A 221 18.87 -2.63 -35.09
CA GLY A 221 19.12 -1.42 -34.31
C GLY A 221 17.91 -0.49 -34.10
N LYS A 222 16.74 -0.78 -34.70
CA LYS A 222 15.51 0.00 -34.50
C LYS A 222 14.74 -0.51 -33.28
N LEU A 223 14.17 0.39 -32.48
CA LEU A 223 13.34 0.03 -31.32
C LEU A 223 12.09 -0.78 -31.72
N ILE A 224 11.66 -1.73 -30.88
CA ILE A 224 10.46 -2.55 -31.13
C ILE A 224 9.21 -1.68 -31.35
N LYS A 225 9.04 -0.58 -30.59
CA LYS A 225 7.93 0.39 -30.76
C LYS A 225 7.83 1.07 -32.12
N THR A 226 8.84 0.99 -33.00
CA THR A 226 8.75 1.56 -34.36
C THR A 226 8.17 0.57 -35.37
N SER A 227 7.65 -0.57 -34.92
CA SER A 227 6.90 -1.49 -35.77
C SER A 227 5.43 -1.09 -35.89
N ASN A 228 4.89 -1.15 -37.11
CA ASN A 228 3.47 -0.97 -37.39
C ASN A 228 2.60 -2.00 -36.64
N HIS A 229 3.17 -3.14 -36.21
CA HIS A 229 2.50 -4.16 -35.38
C HIS A 229 1.88 -3.56 -34.10
N PHE A 230 2.51 -2.53 -33.54
CA PHE A 230 2.04 -1.85 -32.33
C PHE A 230 1.29 -0.53 -32.59
N ASP A 231 1.04 -0.13 -33.83
CA ASP A 231 0.52 1.21 -34.13
C ASP A 231 -0.81 1.50 -33.42
N LEU A 232 -1.73 0.54 -33.38
CA LEU A 232 -3.04 0.72 -32.71
C LEU A 232 -2.96 0.74 -31.17
N ALA A 233 -1.80 0.43 -30.57
CA ALA A 233 -1.55 0.64 -29.13
C ALA A 233 -1.15 2.09 -28.81
N PHE A 234 -0.66 2.85 -29.80
CA PHE A 234 -0.11 4.19 -29.63
C PHE A 234 -0.80 5.27 -30.48
N LYS A 235 -1.55 4.89 -31.53
CA LYS A 235 -2.22 5.75 -32.50
C LYS A 235 -3.68 5.32 -32.69
N ASP A 236 -4.53 6.25 -33.12
CA ASP A 236 -5.88 5.95 -33.60
C ASP A 236 -5.86 5.36 -35.03
N ARG A 237 -7.02 4.95 -35.54
CA ARG A 237 -7.19 4.43 -36.91
C ARG A 237 -6.94 5.47 -38.02
N LYS A 238 -6.66 6.74 -37.67
CA LYS A 238 -6.28 7.82 -38.59
C LYS A 238 -4.78 8.16 -38.47
N GLY A 239 -4.02 7.39 -37.69
CA GLY A 239 -2.58 7.59 -37.47
C GLY A 239 -2.23 8.67 -36.43
N LYS A 240 -3.22 9.31 -35.79
CA LYS A 240 -2.97 10.33 -34.77
C LYS A 240 -2.56 9.67 -33.45
N LEU A 241 -1.52 10.17 -32.80
CA LEU A 241 -1.07 9.68 -31.50
C LEU A 241 -2.18 9.77 -30.44
N LEU A 242 -2.34 8.70 -29.64
CA LEU A 242 -3.25 8.64 -28.51
C LEU A 242 -2.65 9.37 -27.29
N THR A 243 -3.50 9.98 -26.45
CA THR A 243 -3.09 10.58 -25.17
C THR A 243 -2.53 9.55 -24.19
N TYR A 244 -3.03 8.31 -24.27
CA TYR A 244 -2.66 7.19 -23.40
C TYR A 244 -2.43 5.94 -24.25
N THR A 245 -1.51 5.08 -23.83
CA THR A 245 -1.26 3.78 -24.46
C THR A 245 -2.45 2.85 -24.24
N ASN A 246 -2.97 2.23 -25.30
CA ASN A 246 -4.00 1.21 -25.19
C ASN A 246 -3.35 -0.12 -24.76
N PHE A 247 -3.48 -0.46 -23.48
CA PHE A 247 -2.81 -1.62 -22.91
C PHE A 247 -3.45 -2.96 -23.27
N ASP A 248 -4.75 -3.02 -23.56
CA ASP A 248 -5.40 -4.22 -24.10
C ASP A 248 -4.79 -4.61 -25.46
N ILE A 249 -4.65 -3.63 -26.37
CA ILE A 249 -4.02 -3.83 -27.67
C ILE A 249 -2.51 -4.09 -27.52
N LEU A 250 -1.81 -3.37 -26.63
CA LEU A 250 -0.37 -3.60 -26.39
C LEU A 250 -0.10 -5.02 -25.89
N LYS A 251 -0.89 -5.50 -24.92
CA LYS A 251 -0.81 -6.86 -24.35
C LYS A 251 -1.09 -7.91 -25.42
N SER A 252 -2.23 -7.79 -26.12
CA SER A 252 -2.61 -8.70 -27.21
C SER A 252 -1.53 -8.77 -28.30
N LYS A 253 -1.04 -7.62 -28.79
CA LYS A 253 0.00 -7.59 -29.83
C LYS A 253 1.36 -8.06 -29.33
N PHE A 254 1.68 -7.93 -28.05
CA PHE A 254 2.88 -8.50 -27.48
C PHE A 254 2.79 -10.03 -27.36
N SER A 255 1.65 -10.59 -26.91
CA SER A 255 1.42 -12.04 -26.86
C SER A 255 1.64 -12.71 -28.22
N GLU A 256 1.19 -12.07 -29.32
CA GLU A 256 1.39 -12.57 -30.69
C GLU A 256 2.86 -12.77 -31.09
N LEU A 257 3.80 -12.11 -30.40
CA LEU A 257 5.24 -12.26 -30.62
C LEU A 257 5.86 -13.40 -29.81
N ILE A 258 5.22 -13.88 -28.75
CA ILE A 258 5.84 -14.84 -27.83
C ILE A 258 5.83 -16.22 -28.48
N LYS A 259 7.02 -16.79 -28.74
CA LYS A 259 7.18 -18.11 -29.35
C LYS A 259 6.64 -19.22 -28.45
N ASP A 260 7.06 -19.20 -27.18
CA ASP A 260 6.65 -20.21 -26.21
C ASP A 260 5.13 -20.16 -25.97
N THR A 261 4.47 -21.32 -26.02
CA THR A 261 3.01 -21.39 -25.94
C THR A 261 2.50 -21.27 -24.51
N GLY A 262 3.27 -21.70 -23.50
CA GLY A 262 2.90 -21.57 -22.09
C GLY A 262 2.98 -20.12 -21.63
N ILE A 263 4.09 -19.43 -21.90
CA ILE A 263 4.25 -18.00 -21.60
C ILE A 263 3.27 -17.16 -22.42
N ARG A 264 3.06 -17.47 -23.70
CA ARG A 264 2.03 -16.77 -24.51
C ARG A 264 0.64 -16.91 -23.88
N LYS A 265 0.28 -18.11 -23.40
CA LYS A 265 -0.98 -18.34 -22.70
C LYS A 265 -1.05 -17.57 -21.38
N ALA A 266 -0.01 -17.59 -20.55
CA ALA A 266 0.06 -16.77 -19.35
C ALA A 266 -0.13 -15.26 -19.65
N PHE A 267 0.43 -14.75 -20.74
CA PHE A 267 0.21 -13.37 -21.20
C PHE A 267 -1.20 -13.11 -21.78
N GLU A 268 -1.83 -14.09 -22.44
CA GLU A 268 -3.21 -13.98 -22.90
C GLU A 268 -4.19 -13.96 -21.71
N ASP A 269 -4.08 -14.95 -20.83
CA ASP A 269 -5.03 -15.25 -19.75
C ASP A 269 -4.88 -14.32 -18.52
N PHE A 270 -3.78 -13.57 -18.39
CA PHE A 270 -3.62 -12.58 -17.31
C PHE A 270 -4.66 -11.45 -17.40
N ASP A 271 -5.56 -11.36 -16.43
CA ASP A 271 -6.66 -10.38 -16.44
C ASP A 271 -6.22 -8.98 -15.99
N ILE A 272 -6.34 -7.99 -16.89
CA ILE A 272 -6.13 -6.56 -16.60
C ILE A 272 -7.46 -5.78 -16.41
N GLN A 273 -8.60 -6.39 -16.72
CA GLN A 273 -9.92 -5.78 -16.65
C GLN A 273 -10.53 -5.87 -15.24
N ASN A 274 -10.39 -6.98 -14.51
CA ASN A 274 -10.76 -7.02 -13.08
C ASN A 274 -9.95 -5.99 -12.25
N PRO A 275 -8.61 -5.87 -12.38
CA PRO A 275 -7.87 -4.76 -11.77
C PRO A 275 -8.33 -3.38 -12.24
N HIS A 276 -8.71 -3.20 -13.51
CA HIS A 276 -9.30 -1.95 -14.00
C HIS A 276 -10.59 -1.59 -13.23
N GLN A 277 -11.49 -2.55 -13.03
CA GLN A 277 -12.70 -2.33 -12.23
C GLN A 277 -12.36 -1.99 -10.78
N ILE A 278 -11.41 -2.68 -10.14
CA ILE A 278 -11.00 -2.40 -8.75
C ILE A 278 -10.36 -1.00 -8.60
N ILE A 279 -9.63 -0.50 -9.60
CA ILE A 279 -9.04 0.84 -9.59
C ILE A 279 -10.10 1.95 -9.73
N HIS A 280 -11.09 1.76 -10.62
CA HIS A 280 -12.00 2.85 -11.03
C HIS A 280 -13.41 2.76 -10.42
N ASN A 281 -13.86 1.58 -9.98
CA ASN A 281 -15.19 1.37 -9.40
C ASN A 281 -15.12 1.23 -7.88
N TYR A 282 -15.39 2.33 -7.17
CA TYR A 282 -15.37 2.42 -5.70
C TYR A 282 -16.33 1.47 -4.95
N ARG A 283 -17.18 0.70 -5.66
CA ARG A 283 -18.07 -0.32 -5.08
C ARG A 283 -17.47 -1.73 -5.13
N VAL A 284 -16.36 -1.92 -5.85
CA VAL A 284 -15.65 -3.20 -5.97
C VAL A 284 -14.37 -3.12 -5.12
N ALA A 285 -14.08 -4.17 -4.37
CA ALA A 285 -12.88 -4.28 -3.56
C ALA A 285 -12.17 -5.61 -3.85
N ALA A 286 -10.84 -5.58 -3.81
CA ALA A 286 -10.01 -6.76 -3.92
C ALA A 286 -10.06 -7.58 -2.63
N VAL A 287 -10.31 -8.88 -2.75
CA VAL A 287 -10.08 -9.87 -1.68
C VAL A 287 -8.57 -10.09 -1.55
N PRO A 288 -7.97 -10.13 -0.34
CA PRO A 288 -6.53 -10.35 -0.16
C PRO A 288 -5.97 -11.56 -0.91
N ALA A 289 -6.66 -12.71 -0.86
CA ALA A 289 -6.27 -13.92 -1.58
C ALA A 289 -6.20 -13.70 -3.11
N ASN A 290 -7.16 -12.98 -3.69
CA ASN A 290 -7.19 -12.67 -5.12
C ASN A 290 -6.08 -11.66 -5.49
N ALA A 291 -5.83 -10.66 -4.63
CA ALA A 291 -4.75 -9.69 -4.81
C ALA A 291 -3.36 -10.35 -4.76
N LYS A 292 -3.17 -11.34 -3.86
CA LYS A 292 -1.96 -12.15 -3.83
C LYS A 292 -1.86 -13.05 -5.07
N ALA A 293 -2.89 -13.82 -5.42
CA ALA A 293 -2.85 -14.73 -6.56
C ALA A 293 -2.56 -14.00 -7.89
N LEU A 294 -3.14 -12.82 -8.10
CA LEU A 294 -2.83 -11.98 -9.27
C LEU A 294 -1.37 -11.50 -9.28
N CYS A 295 -0.82 -11.13 -8.12
CA CYS A 295 0.57 -10.69 -7.97
C CYS A 295 1.56 -11.85 -8.16
N ASP A 296 1.24 -13.04 -7.64
CA ASP A 296 2.01 -14.26 -7.86
C ASP A 296 2.00 -14.65 -9.35
N ASN A 297 0.83 -14.63 -10.00
CA ASN A 297 0.69 -14.89 -11.45
C ASN A 297 1.46 -13.90 -12.33
N LEU A 298 1.83 -12.72 -11.82
CA LEU A 298 2.63 -11.74 -12.55
C LEU A 298 4.14 -12.11 -12.59
N ILE A 299 4.60 -13.03 -11.73
CA ILE A 299 6.02 -13.37 -11.58
C ILE A 299 6.64 -13.87 -12.89
N ASP A 300 6.01 -14.81 -13.58
CA ASP A 300 6.55 -15.40 -14.80
C ASP A 300 6.53 -14.40 -15.97
N LEU A 301 5.52 -13.52 -16.02
CA LEU A 301 5.44 -12.42 -16.99
C LEU A 301 6.57 -11.39 -16.76
N MET A 302 6.91 -11.10 -15.50
CA MET A 302 8.05 -10.24 -15.14
C MET A 302 9.38 -10.89 -15.51
N GLU A 303 9.60 -12.16 -15.14
CA GLU A 303 10.83 -12.88 -15.49
C GLU A 303 11.01 -13.00 -17.00
N PHE A 304 9.93 -13.23 -17.76
CA PHE A 304 9.98 -13.24 -19.23
C PHE A 304 10.35 -11.87 -19.83
N MET A 305 9.73 -10.77 -19.38
CA MET A 305 10.01 -9.43 -19.91
C MET A 305 11.38 -8.88 -19.49
N LEU A 306 11.87 -9.33 -18.33
CA LEU A 306 13.07 -8.81 -17.66
C LEU A 306 14.15 -9.89 -17.47
N GLN A 307 14.19 -10.89 -18.36
CA GLN A 307 15.36 -11.75 -18.59
C GLN A 307 16.50 -10.97 -19.30
N ASP A 308 17.60 -11.64 -19.69
CA ASP A 308 18.63 -10.96 -20.48
C ASP A 308 18.06 -10.51 -21.85
N GLU A 309 18.60 -9.42 -22.40
CA GLU A 309 18.09 -8.81 -23.64
C GLU A 309 18.32 -9.72 -24.86
N THR A 310 19.36 -10.56 -24.86
CA THR A 310 19.58 -11.57 -25.90
C THR A 310 18.59 -12.73 -25.79
N ASP A 311 18.40 -13.29 -24.59
CA ASP A 311 17.42 -14.37 -24.34
C ASP A 311 16.00 -13.92 -24.68
N PHE A 312 15.66 -12.68 -24.28
CA PHE A 312 14.40 -12.04 -24.58
C PHE A 312 14.15 -11.94 -26.09
N LEU A 313 15.09 -11.39 -26.87
CA LEU A 313 14.95 -11.29 -28.33
C LEU A 313 14.86 -12.67 -29.00
N ASN A 314 15.59 -13.66 -28.51
CA ASN A 314 15.53 -15.04 -29.00
C ASN A 314 14.15 -15.69 -28.74
N SER A 315 13.48 -15.32 -27.64
CA SER A 315 12.15 -15.80 -27.27
C SER A 315 10.99 -15.18 -28.09
N LEU A 316 11.25 -14.10 -28.84
CA LEU A 316 10.27 -13.43 -29.68
C LEU A 316 10.32 -13.86 -31.16
N ASP A 317 9.16 -13.94 -31.78
CA ASP A 317 8.98 -14.03 -33.23
C ASP A 317 9.11 -12.65 -33.86
N LEU A 318 10.37 -12.27 -34.13
CA LEU A 318 10.74 -10.99 -34.71
C LEU A 318 10.33 -10.84 -36.19
N THR A 319 9.77 -11.88 -36.83
CA THR A 319 9.29 -11.79 -38.23
C THR A 319 8.06 -10.90 -38.38
N LYS A 320 7.34 -10.65 -37.27
CA LYS A 320 6.15 -9.81 -37.16
C LYS A 320 6.46 -8.32 -36.94
N LEU A 321 7.74 -7.90 -36.94
CA LEU A 321 8.17 -6.58 -36.40
C LEU A 321 8.88 -5.63 -37.38
#